data_AF-A0A373NDG7-F1
#
_entry.id   AF-A0A373NDG7-F1
#
_cell.length_a   1.000
_cell.length_b   1.000
_cell.length_c   1.000
_cell.angle_alpha   90.00
_cell.angle_beta   90.00
_cell.angle_gamma   90.00
#
_symmetry.space_group_name_H-M   'P 1'
#
loop_
_entity.id
_entity.type
_entity.pdbx_description
1 polymer ?
#
loop_
_entity_poly.entity_id
_entity_poly.type
_entity_poly.pdbx_seq_one_letter_code
_entity_poly.pdbx_strand_id
1 'polypeptide(L)'
;MHKPRRRTKYFERFYFEYEGILYLSKKNCCEKLGFEYGSVLGYRHTNNCSFTEALDHFMEIREQNQFVFRNRNWLNLDNCCEFYGVNKFTVRHYQYDYGDTIQEALEKAIKYTKQIKFVYKGKTYPSLAKCCREMGIPESTVRKCMAETGKTGAVALTHCIKKAEERKYSNPSPFFYREKEYSMFTECCREFNLEPNKVRQKSISLNSSLQDALDFFLLDHPVRRKKNFDDNYSIESVSATCRQYGIKRADVYNYIKDNQCSKEEAIRYYIAVKNKIGTGPITFEGVKYVDVRECCRKLGISYRWVCDRIIYKNAGVDETLFYYKTEKEKWQKMSEEPIYLEDGTKYDNLHDFCRVLKIRQTDIYGYIYRHDCSVQEAADFYASRQAAVDKEMIQIGEMVYTDLQKCCKEQGILYRWVCNKMLRENITASEAVKYYIRKNEKKQLKAQRKAALKVKGKMPEPQRVVVMGQEYESKEKCYKALGITKKLVLRHMRETNCLFEEAAAYCYEKKRKKQFEFRGKTYKSYNACCKAYGVAQEYVALKANRERITRQEAIEKLLEQRENKSTLLVDNLITKDEG
;
A
#
# COMPACT_ATOMS: atom_id res chain seq x y z
N MET A 1 -48.13 51.08 -51.59
CA MET A 1 -48.92 50.46 -50.51
C MET A 1 -47.99 50.02 -49.39
N HIS A 2 -47.95 50.73 -48.25
CA HIS A 2 -47.11 50.35 -47.10
C HIS A 2 -47.97 49.98 -45.89
N LYS A 3 -47.71 48.78 -45.35
CA LYS A 3 -48.37 48.16 -44.18
C LYS A 3 -48.14 48.94 -42.87
N PRO A 4 -49.11 48.90 -41.94
CA PRO A 4 -48.84 48.98 -40.51
C PRO A 4 -48.80 47.59 -39.84
N ARG A 5 -48.20 47.55 -38.64
CA ARG A 5 -47.50 46.43 -38.01
C ARG A 5 -48.40 45.44 -37.25
N ARG A 6 -48.01 44.16 -37.26
CA ARG A 6 -48.39 43.15 -36.26
C ARG A 6 -48.00 43.61 -34.84
N ARG A 7 -48.97 43.81 -33.96
CA ARG A 7 -48.88 43.71 -32.48
C ARG A 7 -50.16 42.97 -32.10
N THR A 8 -50.18 41.70 -31.75
CA THR A 8 -49.82 41.18 -30.41
C THR A 8 -49.75 39.63 -30.47
N LYS A 9 -48.55 39.06 -30.42
CA LYS A 9 -48.32 37.62 -30.07
C LYS A 9 -47.10 37.45 -29.14
N TYR A 10 -46.70 38.54 -28.47
CA TYR A 10 -45.49 38.60 -27.62
C TYR A 10 -45.81 38.78 -26.12
N PHE A 11 -47.04 39.14 -25.75
CA PHE A 11 -47.45 39.40 -24.36
C PHE A 11 -47.78 38.11 -23.57
N GLU A 12 -48.34 37.09 -24.23
CA GLU A 12 -48.81 35.84 -23.58
C GLU A 12 -47.70 34.83 -23.24
N ARG A 13 -46.44 35.12 -23.56
CA ARG A 13 -45.36 34.13 -23.41
C ARG A 13 -44.59 34.21 -22.09
N PHE A 14 -44.84 35.23 -21.28
CA PHE A 14 -44.09 35.46 -20.04
C PHE A 14 -44.94 35.30 -18.78
N TYR A 15 -46.22 35.66 -18.82
CA TYR A 15 -47.07 35.65 -17.63
C TYR A 15 -47.95 34.39 -17.56
N PHE A 16 -48.27 33.95 -16.33
CA PHE A 16 -49.14 32.81 -16.06
C PHE A 16 -50.28 33.25 -15.15
N GLU A 17 -51.51 33.07 -15.59
CA GLU A 17 -52.69 33.38 -14.79
C GLU A 17 -53.18 32.13 -14.06
N TYR A 18 -53.46 32.27 -12.76
CA TYR A 18 -54.04 31.21 -11.92
C TYR A 18 -55.05 31.85 -10.97
N GLU A 19 -56.29 31.34 -10.97
CA GLU A 19 -57.45 31.89 -10.23
C GLU A 19 -57.63 33.42 -10.35
N GLY A 20 -57.42 33.97 -11.55
CA GLY A 20 -57.56 35.40 -11.82
C GLY A 20 -56.38 36.29 -11.37
N ILE A 21 -55.30 35.69 -10.83
CA ILE A 21 -54.07 36.40 -10.47
C ILE A 21 -53.00 36.18 -11.55
N LEU A 22 -52.44 37.27 -12.08
CA LEU A 22 -51.39 37.23 -13.10
C LEU A 22 -49.99 37.15 -12.46
N TYR A 23 -49.29 36.04 -12.67
CA TYR A 23 -47.93 35.80 -12.21
C TYR A 23 -46.90 36.02 -13.33
N LEU A 24 -45.68 36.43 -12.96
CA LEU A 24 -44.57 36.69 -13.90
C LEU A 24 -44.04 35.44 -14.61
N SER A 25 -44.38 34.25 -14.14
CA SER A 25 -44.13 32.96 -14.78
C SER A 25 -44.78 31.84 -13.95
N LYS A 26 -44.89 30.64 -14.52
CA LYS A 26 -45.31 29.43 -13.79
C LYS A 26 -44.44 29.12 -12.56
N LYS A 27 -43.12 29.36 -12.67
CA LYS A 27 -42.18 29.22 -11.55
C LYS A 27 -42.46 30.24 -10.46
N ASN A 28 -42.67 31.49 -10.85
CA ASN A 28 -43.01 32.56 -9.91
C ASN A 28 -44.36 32.33 -9.22
N CYS A 29 -45.34 31.75 -9.93
CA CYS A 29 -46.60 31.31 -9.36
C CYS A 29 -46.38 30.26 -8.26
N CYS A 30 -45.63 29.18 -8.54
CA CYS A 30 -45.28 28.19 -7.51
C CYS A 30 -44.55 28.79 -6.31
N GLU A 31 -43.55 29.64 -6.54
CA GLU A 31 -42.80 30.30 -5.46
C GLU A 31 -43.70 31.18 -4.59
N LYS A 32 -44.62 31.94 -5.19
CA LYS A 32 -45.58 32.79 -4.47
C LYS A 32 -46.64 31.99 -3.72
N LEU A 33 -47.04 30.84 -4.25
CA LEU A 33 -47.95 29.90 -3.60
C LEU A 33 -47.25 29.00 -2.56
N GLY A 34 -45.92 29.03 -2.48
CA GLY A 34 -45.13 28.27 -1.51
C GLY A 34 -44.83 26.83 -1.91
N PHE A 35 -44.91 26.49 -3.21
CA PHE A 35 -44.60 25.17 -3.75
C PHE A 35 -43.29 25.16 -4.53
N GLU A 36 -42.60 24.02 -4.51
CA GLU A 36 -41.43 23.81 -5.36
C GLU A 36 -41.85 23.54 -6.81
N TYR A 37 -41.45 24.42 -7.72
CA TYR A 37 -41.80 24.33 -9.14
C TYR A 37 -41.46 22.98 -9.78
N GLY A 38 -40.34 22.35 -9.37
CA GLY A 38 -39.92 21.04 -9.85
C GLY A 38 -40.89 19.93 -9.46
N SER A 39 -41.43 19.97 -8.25
CA SER A 39 -42.37 18.98 -7.72
C SER A 39 -43.73 19.05 -8.43
N VAL A 40 -44.23 20.27 -8.69
CA VAL A 40 -45.47 20.49 -9.45
C VAL A 40 -45.32 20.03 -10.90
N LEU A 41 -44.18 20.33 -11.54
CA LEU A 41 -43.89 19.83 -12.88
C LEU A 41 -43.76 18.31 -12.93
N GLY A 42 -43.10 17.69 -11.95
CA GLY A 42 -42.95 16.24 -11.88
C GLY A 42 -44.29 15.52 -11.82
N TYR A 43 -45.20 15.99 -10.98
CA TYR A 43 -46.57 15.45 -10.89
C TYR A 43 -47.33 15.61 -12.21
N ARG A 44 -47.25 16.80 -12.82
CA ARG A 44 -47.86 17.09 -14.12
C ARG A 44 -47.40 16.11 -15.21
N HIS A 45 -46.10 15.86 -15.29
CA HIS A 45 -45.54 14.93 -16.29
C HIS A 45 -45.92 13.48 -16.03
N THR A 46 -45.99 13.08 -14.76
CA THR A 46 -46.29 11.70 -14.37
C THR A 46 -47.77 11.35 -14.58
N ASN A 47 -48.68 12.29 -14.28
CA ASN A 47 -50.12 12.09 -14.40
C ASN A 47 -50.73 12.67 -15.69
N ASN A 48 -49.89 13.20 -16.58
CA ASN A 48 -50.27 13.78 -17.86
C ASN A 48 -51.42 14.82 -17.77
N CYS A 49 -51.40 15.67 -16.74
CA CYS A 49 -52.40 16.72 -16.52
C CYS A 49 -51.88 18.11 -16.91
N SER A 50 -52.74 19.13 -16.85
CA SER A 50 -52.37 20.52 -17.02
C SER A 50 -51.62 21.07 -15.81
N PHE A 51 -50.91 22.20 -15.97
CA PHE A 51 -50.17 22.81 -14.86
C PHE A 51 -51.09 23.39 -13.77
N THR A 52 -52.30 23.82 -14.15
CA THR A 52 -53.34 24.29 -13.24
C THR A 52 -53.88 23.13 -12.43
N GLU A 53 -54.29 22.02 -13.05
CA GLU A 53 -54.77 20.83 -12.34
C GLU A 53 -53.71 20.23 -11.40
N ALA A 54 -52.43 20.29 -11.79
CA ALA A 54 -51.34 19.91 -10.90
C ALA A 54 -51.26 20.85 -9.68
N LEU A 55 -51.37 22.16 -9.87
CA LEU A 55 -51.40 23.13 -8.77
C LEU A 55 -52.62 22.93 -7.85
N ASP A 56 -53.81 22.70 -8.42
CA ASP A 56 -55.04 22.46 -7.68
C ASP A 56 -54.90 21.25 -6.75
N HIS A 57 -54.36 20.14 -7.26
CA HIS A 57 -54.06 18.95 -6.45
C HIS A 57 -53.07 19.25 -5.29
N PHE A 58 -52.03 20.06 -5.53
CA PHE A 58 -51.11 20.46 -4.45
C PHE A 58 -51.75 21.42 -3.43
N MET A 59 -52.70 22.26 -3.87
CA MET A 59 -53.49 23.13 -3.00
C MET A 59 -54.45 22.33 -2.12
N GLU A 60 -55.18 21.37 -2.70
CA GLU A 60 -56.07 20.46 -1.96
C GLU A 60 -55.31 19.63 -0.91
N ILE A 61 -54.13 19.09 -1.24
CA ILE A 61 -53.27 18.40 -0.28
C ILE A 61 -52.83 19.35 0.85
N ARG A 62 -52.55 20.62 0.54
CA ARG A 62 -52.15 21.61 1.55
C ARG A 62 -53.32 21.92 2.49
N GLU A 63 -54.54 22.00 1.99
CA GLU A 63 -55.74 22.23 2.81
C GLU A 63 -56.07 21.01 3.69
N GLN A 64 -55.94 19.79 3.16
CA GLN A 64 -56.15 18.55 3.92
C GLN A 64 -55.12 18.31 5.03
N ASN A 65 -53.91 18.89 4.91
CA ASN A 65 -52.84 18.74 5.91
C ASN A 65 -52.88 19.79 7.03
N GLN A 66 -53.85 20.72 7.00
CA GLN A 66 -54.06 21.67 8.10
C GLN A 66 -54.89 21.02 9.21
N PHE A 67 -54.47 21.20 10.46
CA PHE A 67 -55.20 20.65 11.60
C PHE A 67 -55.06 21.51 12.84
N VAL A 68 -56.05 21.41 13.73
CA VAL A 68 -56.04 22.07 15.05
C VAL A 68 -55.36 21.15 16.04
N PHE A 69 -54.37 21.66 16.77
CA PHE A 69 -53.77 20.96 17.92
C PHE A 69 -53.47 21.96 19.04
N ARG A 70 -53.97 21.65 20.25
CA ARG A 70 -53.93 22.53 21.43
C ARG A 70 -54.43 23.96 21.15
N ASN A 71 -55.60 24.07 20.53
CA ASN A 71 -56.25 25.34 20.18
C ASN A 71 -55.40 26.25 19.28
N ARG A 72 -54.52 25.67 18.45
CA ARG A 72 -53.77 26.37 17.41
C ARG A 72 -53.96 25.66 16.08
N ASN A 73 -54.13 26.42 15.01
CA ASN A 73 -54.13 25.91 13.64
C ASN A 73 -52.69 25.73 13.16
N TRP A 74 -52.38 24.53 12.69
CA TRP A 74 -51.08 24.18 12.15
C TRP A 74 -51.19 23.99 10.64
N LEU A 75 -50.30 24.65 9.89
CA LEU A 75 -50.26 24.59 8.43
C LEU A 75 -49.93 23.19 7.89
N ASN A 76 -49.11 22.44 8.63
CA ASN A 76 -48.76 21.06 8.34
C ASN A 76 -48.16 20.40 9.60
N LEU A 77 -48.01 19.08 9.56
CA LEU A 77 -47.45 18.29 10.66
C LEU A 77 -45.97 18.61 10.93
N ASP A 78 -45.21 18.98 9.89
CA ASP A 78 -43.79 19.32 10.02
C ASP A 78 -43.58 20.52 10.95
N ASN A 79 -44.32 21.62 10.72
CA ASN A 79 -44.25 22.83 11.54
C ASN A 79 -44.70 22.58 12.99
N CYS A 80 -45.74 21.76 13.18
CA CYS A 80 -46.20 21.37 14.51
C CYS A 80 -45.15 20.53 15.25
N CYS A 81 -44.56 19.53 14.58
CA CYS A 81 -43.53 18.67 15.16
C CYS A 81 -42.26 19.45 15.51
N GLU A 82 -41.83 20.39 14.65
CA GLU A 82 -40.68 21.25 14.92
C GLU A 82 -40.91 22.15 16.15
N PHE A 83 -42.08 22.77 16.25
CA PHE A 83 -42.42 23.63 17.39
C PHE A 83 -42.39 22.88 18.73
N TYR A 84 -42.92 21.65 18.78
CA TYR A 84 -42.92 20.83 20.01
C TYR A 84 -41.64 19.99 20.19
N GLY A 85 -40.67 20.06 19.27
CA GLY A 85 -39.41 19.33 19.34
C GLY A 85 -39.59 17.81 19.22
N VAL A 86 -40.58 17.37 18.46
CA VAL A 86 -40.95 15.96 18.27
C VAL A 86 -40.57 15.49 16.87
N ASN A 87 -40.17 14.22 16.73
CA ASN A 87 -39.88 13.65 15.43
C ASN A 87 -41.17 13.27 14.69
N LYS A 88 -41.39 13.85 13.50
CA LYS A 88 -42.54 13.58 12.62
C LYS A 88 -42.75 12.11 12.29
N PHE A 89 -41.68 11.34 12.16
CA PHE A 89 -41.77 9.91 11.85
C PHE A 89 -42.34 9.11 13.01
N THR A 90 -42.06 9.53 14.25
CA THR A 90 -42.63 8.92 15.45
C THR A 90 -44.14 9.20 15.54
N VAL A 91 -44.57 10.42 15.20
CA VAL A 91 -46.00 10.76 15.15
C VAL A 91 -46.72 9.94 14.08
N ARG A 92 -46.16 9.86 12.87
CA ARG A 92 -46.73 9.03 11.77
C ARG A 92 -46.79 7.56 12.09
N HIS A 93 -45.80 7.03 12.82
CA HIS A 93 -45.81 5.64 13.29
C HIS A 93 -47.00 5.38 14.22
N TYR A 94 -47.29 6.29 15.16
CA TYR A 94 -48.50 6.19 15.99
C TYR A 94 -49.80 6.27 15.18
N GLN A 95 -49.84 7.08 14.13
CA GLN A 95 -51.02 7.18 13.27
C GLN A 95 -51.24 5.94 12.39
N TYR A 96 -50.20 5.43 11.74
CA TYR A 96 -50.34 4.34 10.76
C TYR A 96 -50.39 2.97 11.42
N ASP A 97 -49.58 2.73 12.45
CA ASP A 97 -49.44 1.38 13.02
C ASP A 97 -50.42 1.16 14.18
N TYR A 98 -50.89 2.24 14.82
CA TYR A 98 -51.81 2.17 15.97
C TYR A 98 -53.17 2.84 15.69
N GLY A 99 -53.37 3.45 14.51
CA GLY A 99 -54.63 4.09 14.13
C GLY A 99 -54.97 5.35 14.94
N ASP A 100 -54.00 5.93 15.66
CA ASP A 100 -54.22 7.10 16.51
C ASP A 100 -54.59 8.34 15.68
N THR A 101 -55.44 9.21 16.23
CA THR A 101 -55.68 10.54 15.65
C THR A 101 -54.40 11.38 15.68
N ILE A 102 -54.27 12.39 14.80
CA ILE A 102 -53.10 13.29 14.77
C ILE A 102 -52.83 13.88 16.17
N GLN A 103 -53.89 14.23 16.90
CA GLN A 103 -53.79 14.82 18.23
C GLN A 103 -53.25 13.82 19.27
N GLU A 104 -53.78 12.59 19.29
CA GLU A 104 -53.32 11.54 20.21
C GLU A 104 -51.89 11.09 19.92
N ALA A 105 -51.56 10.92 18.64
CA ALA A 105 -50.21 10.60 18.17
C ALA A 105 -49.20 11.68 18.58
N LEU A 106 -49.56 12.96 18.45
CA LEU A 106 -48.73 14.08 18.91
C LEU A 106 -48.56 14.06 20.42
N GLU A 107 -49.61 13.82 21.21
CA GLU A 107 -49.45 13.80 22.67
C GLU A 107 -48.67 12.61 23.20
N LYS A 108 -48.84 11.43 22.60
CA LYS A 108 -48.00 10.26 22.90
C LYS A 108 -46.54 10.55 22.57
N ALA A 109 -46.28 11.15 21.41
CA ALA A 109 -44.93 11.49 20.99
C ALA A 109 -44.30 12.59 21.85
N ILE A 110 -45.05 13.60 22.29
CA ILE A 110 -44.61 14.64 23.24
C ILE A 110 -44.33 14.05 24.63
N LYS A 111 -45.16 13.11 25.09
CA LYS A 111 -44.95 12.42 26.37
C LYS A 111 -43.70 11.54 26.33
N TYR A 112 -43.48 10.84 25.22
CA TYR A 112 -42.31 10.00 25.00
C TYR A 112 -41.02 10.82 24.92
N THR A 113 -40.99 11.95 24.21
CA THR A 113 -39.81 12.83 24.15
C THR A 113 -39.45 13.44 25.50
N LYS A 114 -40.42 13.72 26.39
CA LYS A 114 -40.15 14.19 27.76
C LYS A 114 -39.50 13.12 28.66
N GLN A 115 -39.66 11.83 28.35
CA GLN A 115 -39.09 10.72 29.13
C GLN A 115 -37.63 10.37 28.74
N ILE A 116 -37.19 10.70 27.52
CA ILE A 116 -35.82 10.40 27.05
C ILE A 116 -34.85 11.52 27.49
N LYS A 117 -34.64 11.67 28.79
CA LYS A 117 -33.57 12.52 29.31
C LYS A 117 -32.26 11.72 29.32
N PHE A 118 -31.28 12.18 28.56
CA PHE A 118 -29.98 11.50 28.46
C PHE A 118 -29.04 12.03 29.54
N VAL A 119 -28.65 11.19 30.50
CA VAL A 119 -27.73 11.57 31.57
C VAL A 119 -26.30 11.18 31.19
N TYR A 120 -25.38 12.14 31.25
CA TYR A 120 -23.96 11.91 30.96
C TYR A 120 -23.08 12.71 31.95
N LYS A 121 -22.19 12.00 32.66
CA LYS A 121 -21.31 12.55 33.71
C LYS A 121 -22.06 13.44 34.72
N GLY A 122 -23.23 12.99 35.20
CA GLY A 122 -24.02 13.71 36.19
C GLY A 122 -24.84 14.90 35.66
N LYS A 123 -24.70 15.28 34.39
CA LYS A 123 -25.54 16.30 33.73
C LYS A 123 -26.67 15.64 32.94
N THR A 124 -27.87 16.21 33.02
CA THR A 124 -29.06 15.74 32.31
C THR A 124 -29.28 16.56 31.03
N TYR A 125 -29.27 15.89 29.88
CA TYR A 125 -29.45 16.50 28.57
C TYR A 125 -30.84 16.16 28.01
N PRO A 126 -31.49 17.09 27.28
CA PRO A 126 -32.77 16.82 26.61
C PRO A 126 -32.73 15.69 25.57
N SER A 127 -31.55 15.36 25.03
CA SER A 127 -31.35 14.24 24.11
C SER A 127 -29.86 13.91 23.97
N LEU A 128 -29.56 12.71 23.47
CA LEU A 128 -28.20 12.32 23.09
C LEU A 128 -27.61 13.31 22.07
N ALA A 129 -28.41 13.79 21.12
CA ALA A 129 -28.00 14.76 20.10
C ALA A 129 -27.46 16.06 20.70
N LYS A 130 -28.17 16.59 21.72
CA LYS A 130 -27.76 17.84 22.38
C LYS A 130 -26.49 17.63 23.21
N CYS A 131 -26.37 16.49 23.90
CA CYS A 131 -25.14 16.11 24.59
C CYS A 131 -23.95 15.95 23.62
N CYS A 132 -24.14 15.28 22.50
CA CYS A 132 -23.10 15.08 21.47
C CYS A 132 -22.61 16.42 20.89
N ARG A 133 -23.53 17.35 20.60
CA ARG A 133 -23.19 18.70 20.12
C ARG A 133 -22.34 19.49 21.12
N GLU A 134 -22.73 19.48 22.39
CA GLU A 134 -21.97 20.17 23.45
C GLU A 134 -20.58 19.56 23.65
N MET A 135 -20.44 18.25 23.44
CA MET A 135 -19.16 17.53 23.51
C MET A 135 -18.35 17.61 22.20
N GLY A 136 -18.83 18.30 21.17
CA GLY A 136 -18.13 18.45 19.89
C GLY A 136 -18.01 17.17 19.07
N ILE A 137 -18.86 16.16 19.31
CA ILE A 137 -18.87 14.89 18.59
C ILE A 137 -20.14 14.77 17.75
N PRO A 138 -20.07 14.40 16.46
CA PRO A 138 -21.28 14.16 15.67
C PRO A 138 -22.09 12.98 16.20
N GLU A 139 -23.39 13.18 16.40
CA GLU A 139 -24.32 12.17 16.93
C GLU A 139 -24.32 10.88 16.10
N SER A 140 -24.21 10.97 14.78
CA SER A 140 -24.12 9.84 13.87
C SER A 140 -22.93 8.91 14.18
N THR A 141 -21.81 9.47 14.66
CA THR A 141 -20.61 8.72 15.06
C THR A 141 -20.88 7.89 16.31
N VAL A 142 -21.60 8.48 17.28
CA VAL A 142 -21.96 7.82 18.53
C VAL A 142 -22.97 6.71 18.29
N ARG A 143 -24.03 6.97 17.51
CA ARG A 143 -25.02 5.94 17.13
C ARG A 143 -24.39 4.76 16.39
N LYS A 144 -23.46 5.03 15.47
CA LYS A 144 -22.71 3.98 14.78
C LYS A 144 -21.86 3.16 15.77
N CYS A 145 -21.18 3.81 16.71
CA CYS A 145 -20.42 3.12 17.74
C CYS A 145 -21.32 2.26 18.64
N MET A 146 -22.53 2.73 18.98
CA MET A 146 -23.53 1.95 19.73
C MET A 146 -23.95 0.71 18.94
N ALA A 147 -24.27 0.85 17.65
CA ALA A 147 -24.68 -0.25 16.78
C ALA A 147 -23.56 -1.30 16.59
N GLU A 148 -22.31 -0.86 16.44
CA GLU A 148 -21.15 -1.75 16.22
C GLU A 148 -20.70 -2.47 17.50
N THR A 149 -20.89 -1.86 18.68
CA THR A 149 -20.31 -2.37 19.94
C THR A 149 -21.35 -2.83 20.96
N GLY A 150 -22.63 -2.57 20.73
CA GLY A 150 -23.72 -2.86 21.68
C GLY A 150 -23.68 -2.01 22.97
N LYS A 151 -22.84 -0.98 23.03
CA LYS A 151 -22.65 -0.16 24.23
C LYS A 151 -23.74 0.89 24.40
N THR A 152 -24.00 1.28 25.66
CA THR A 152 -24.92 2.37 26.00
C THR A 152 -24.43 3.70 25.44
N GLY A 153 -25.36 4.64 25.18
CA GLY A 153 -25.02 5.92 24.54
C GLY A 153 -23.98 6.75 25.30
N ALA A 154 -23.98 6.70 26.63
CA ALA A 154 -22.97 7.36 27.46
C ALA A 154 -21.57 6.76 27.28
N VAL A 155 -21.45 5.43 27.29
CA VAL A 155 -20.16 4.75 27.12
C VAL A 155 -19.65 4.88 25.68
N ALA A 156 -20.54 4.81 24.70
CA ALA A 156 -20.21 5.03 23.30
C ALA A 156 -19.73 6.47 23.04
N LEU A 157 -20.36 7.47 23.67
CA LEU A 157 -19.94 8.86 23.62
C LEU A 157 -18.55 9.06 24.22
N THR A 158 -18.29 8.53 25.43
CA THR A 158 -16.94 8.58 26.06
C THR A 158 -15.88 7.95 25.17
N HIS A 159 -16.17 6.80 24.57
CA HIS A 159 -15.25 6.12 23.65
C HIS A 159 -14.99 6.96 22.39
N CYS A 160 -16.02 7.62 21.83
CA CYS A 160 -15.85 8.49 20.67
C CYS A 160 -15.04 9.74 21.00
N ILE A 161 -15.22 10.34 22.18
CA ILE A 161 -14.42 11.48 22.66
C ILE A 161 -12.95 11.07 22.77
N LYS A 162 -12.65 9.98 23.46
CA LYS A 162 -11.28 9.47 23.59
C LYS A 162 -10.64 9.18 22.23
N LYS A 163 -11.39 8.56 21.32
CA LYS A 163 -10.93 8.30 19.95
C LYS A 163 -10.72 9.59 19.14
N ALA A 164 -11.49 10.65 19.41
CA ALA A 164 -11.29 11.96 18.79
C ALA A 164 -10.03 12.67 19.34
N GLU A 165 -9.75 12.54 20.63
CA GLU A 165 -8.51 13.01 21.26
C GLU A 165 -7.28 12.27 20.71
N GLU A 166 -7.35 10.94 20.58
CA GLU A 166 -6.32 10.13 19.94
C GLU A 166 -6.10 10.53 18.46
N ARG A 167 -7.17 10.94 17.75
CA ARG A 167 -7.06 11.47 16.38
C ARG A 167 -6.38 12.83 16.33
N LYS A 168 -6.56 13.72 17.32
CA LYS A 168 -5.83 15.00 17.37
C LYS A 168 -4.33 14.79 17.51
N TYR A 169 -3.91 13.82 18.32
CA TYR A 169 -2.51 13.44 18.46
C TYR A 169 -1.96 12.69 17.22
N SER A 170 -2.79 11.84 16.59
CA SER A 170 -2.41 11.05 15.42
C SER A 170 -2.44 11.82 14.10
N ASN A 171 -3.32 12.82 13.97
CA ASN A 171 -3.51 13.62 12.77
C ASN A 171 -3.81 15.08 13.15
N PRO A 172 -2.81 15.82 13.64
CA PRO A 172 -2.97 17.22 14.02
C PRO A 172 -3.45 18.08 12.85
N SER A 173 -4.27 19.09 13.17
CA SER A 173 -4.98 19.98 12.26
C SER A 173 -5.20 21.32 12.98
N PRO A 174 -4.64 22.44 12.48
CA PRO A 174 -3.70 22.54 11.36
C PRO A 174 -2.33 21.93 11.71
N PHE A 175 -1.57 21.53 10.70
CA PHE A 175 -0.20 21.00 10.85
C PHE A 175 0.78 21.88 10.10
N PHE A 176 1.74 22.46 10.82
CA PHE A 176 2.80 23.29 10.22
C PHE A 176 4.05 22.45 9.97
N TYR A 177 4.62 22.57 8.78
CA TYR A 177 5.87 21.91 8.44
C TYR A 177 6.63 22.68 7.36
N ARG A 178 7.91 23.01 7.64
CA ARG A 178 8.81 23.79 6.76
C ARG A 178 8.13 25.05 6.20
N GLU A 179 7.60 25.89 7.09
CA GLU A 179 6.97 27.18 6.78
C GLU A 179 5.66 27.10 5.96
N LYS A 180 5.13 25.90 5.72
CA LYS A 180 3.82 25.69 5.09
C LYS A 180 2.80 25.13 6.09
N GLU A 181 1.60 25.70 6.07
CA GLU A 181 0.45 25.19 6.82
C GLU A 181 -0.33 24.17 5.99
N TYR A 182 -0.63 23.02 6.59
CA TYR A 182 -1.44 21.95 6.02
C TYR A 182 -2.74 21.80 6.80
N SER A 183 -3.83 21.47 6.11
CA SER A 183 -5.14 21.29 6.78
C SER A 183 -5.10 20.15 7.80
N MET A 184 -4.26 19.14 7.58
CA MET A 184 -3.98 18.08 8.55
C MET A 184 -2.68 17.35 8.23
N PHE A 185 -2.04 16.73 9.23
CA PHE A 185 -0.79 15.96 9.07
C PHE A 185 -0.83 14.93 7.93
N THR A 186 -1.95 14.23 7.75
CA THR A 186 -2.09 13.25 6.65
C THR A 186 -2.00 13.89 5.26
N GLU A 187 -2.40 15.16 5.11
CA GLU A 187 -2.23 15.91 3.87
C GLU A 187 -0.76 16.23 3.62
N CYS A 188 -0.05 16.69 4.65
CA CYS A 188 1.40 16.87 4.61
C CYS A 188 2.10 15.59 4.16
N CYS A 189 1.82 14.44 4.80
CA CYS A 189 2.40 13.16 4.38
C CYS A 189 2.06 12.79 2.93
N ARG A 190 0.82 13.02 2.47
CA ARG A 190 0.42 12.73 1.08
C ARG A 190 1.16 13.59 0.07
N GLU A 191 1.43 14.85 0.38
CA GLU A 191 2.21 15.75 -0.48
C GLU A 191 3.61 15.19 -0.71
N PHE A 192 4.24 14.66 0.34
CA PHE A 192 5.54 13.99 0.28
C PHE A 192 5.48 12.51 -0.14
N ASN A 193 4.30 12.00 -0.53
CA ASN A 193 4.07 10.60 -0.88
C ASN A 193 4.51 9.59 0.21
N LEU A 194 4.41 10.00 1.47
CA LEU A 194 4.68 9.20 2.65
C LEU A 194 3.39 8.62 3.23
N GLU A 195 3.49 7.41 3.77
CA GLU A 195 2.38 6.81 4.52
C GLU A 195 2.33 7.40 5.94
N PRO A 196 1.24 8.08 6.33
CA PRO A 196 1.16 8.76 7.63
C PRO A 196 1.38 7.83 8.83
N ASN A 197 0.99 6.56 8.71
CA ASN A 197 1.19 5.55 9.75
C ASN A 197 2.67 5.21 9.99
N LYS A 198 3.48 5.19 8.93
CA LYS A 198 4.93 4.91 9.04
C LYS A 198 5.65 6.07 9.72
N VAL A 199 5.30 7.30 9.33
CA VAL A 199 5.82 8.53 9.96
C VAL A 199 5.50 8.57 11.45
N ARG A 200 4.24 8.29 11.82
CA ARG A 200 3.84 8.18 13.23
C ARG A 200 4.61 7.12 14.01
N GLN A 201 4.73 5.91 13.45
CA GLN A 201 5.48 4.83 14.10
C GLN A 201 6.93 5.20 14.30
N LYS A 202 7.53 5.92 13.36
CA LYS A 202 8.91 6.38 13.47
C LYS A 202 9.07 7.46 14.54
N SER A 203 8.17 8.46 14.58
CA SER A 203 8.12 9.48 15.65
C SER A 203 8.06 8.82 17.03
N ILE A 204 7.17 7.84 17.21
CA ILE A 204 7.07 7.07 18.48
C ILE A 204 8.35 6.29 18.76
N SER A 205 8.93 5.62 17.76
CA SER A 205 10.14 4.81 17.94
C SER A 205 11.37 5.64 18.31
N LEU A 206 11.44 6.88 17.82
CA LEU A 206 12.54 7.81 18.07
C LEU A 206 12.25 8.75 19.24
N ASN A 207 11.05 8.69 19.83
CA ASN A 207 10.55 9.67 20.79
C ASN A 207 10.77 11.12 20.32
N SER A 208 10.43 11.40 19.07
CA SER A 208 10.69 12.67 18.37
C SER A 208 9.40 13.28 17.81
N SER A 209 9.45 14.53 17.35
CA SER A 209 8.27 15.18 16.78
C SER A 209 7.84 14.53 15.45
N LEU A 210 6.60 14.75 15.04
CA LEU A 210 6.13 14.32 13.72
C LEU A 210 6.90 15.01 12.58
N GLN A 211 7.44 16.21 12.82
CA GLN A 211 8.27 16.95 11.87
C GLN A 211 9.64 16.27 11.70
N ASP A 212 10.29 15.92 12.81
CA ASP A 212 11.58 15.20 12.78
C ASP A 212 11.45 13.83 12.13
N ALA A 213 10.33 13.14 12.38
CA ALA A 213 10.05 11.87 11.73
C ALA A 213 9.79 12.03 10.22
N LEU A 214 9.17 13.13 9.78
CA LEU A 214 9.06 13.46 8.35
C LEU A 214 10.45 13.71 7.75
N ASP A 215 11.29 14.50 8.43
CA ASP A 215 12.65 14.77 8.00
C ASP A 215 13.46 13.48 7.89
N PHE A 216 13.32 12.55 8.85
CA PHE A 216 13.94 11.23 8.78
C PHE A 216 13.57 10.49 7.48
N PHE A 217 12.28 10.41 7.12
CA PHE A 217 11.87 9.72 5.90
C PHE A 217 12.26 10.47 4.62
N LEU A 218 12.34 11.80 4.67
CA LEU A 218 12.78 12.62 3.54
C LEU A 218 14.30 12.58 3.33
N LEU A 219 15.07 12.28 4.38
CA LEU A 219 16.51 12.04 4.32
C LEU A 219 16.83 10.60 3.88
N ASP A 220 16.01 9.61 4.25
CA ASP A 220 16.30 8.16 4.08
C ASP A 220 15.58 7.51 2.86
N HIS A 221 14.55 8.12 2.26
CA HIS A 221 13.73 7.48 1.21
C HIS A 221 13.69 8.26 -0.13
N PRO A 222 14.45 7.84 -1.17
CA PRO A 222 14.45 8.49 -2.48
C PRO A 222 13.37 7.92 -3.42
N VAL A 223 12.06 8.05 -3.13
CA VAL A 223 11.01 7.54 -4.06
C VAL A 223 9.84 8.51 -4.29
N ARG A 224 9.71 8.91 -5.57
CA ARG A 224 8.57 9.55 -6.26
C ARG A 224 8.21 10.97 -5.83
N ARG A 225 9.10 11.91 -6.16
CA ARG A 225 8.78 13.34 -6.25
C ARG A 225 7.85 13.57 -7.46
N LYS A 226 6.70 14.21 -7.26
CA LYS A 226 5.87 14.73 -8.36
C LYS A 226 6.70 15.77 -9.13
N LYS A 227 6.61 15.72 -10.46
CA LYS A 227 7.40 16.51 -11.43
C LYS A 227 7.25 18.04 -11.30
N ASN A 228 6.34 18.52 -10.45
CA ASN A 228 5.92 19.92 -10.38
C ASN A 228 6.39 20.64 -9.09
N PHE A 229 7.28 20.01 -8.30
CA PHE A 229 7.79 20.61 -7.06
C PHE A 229 9.15 21.30 -7.23
N ASP A 230 9.85 21.03 -8.33
CA ASP A 230 11.21 21.56 -8.59
C ASP A 230 11.20 23.04 -9.03
N ASP A 231 10.04 23.66 -9.24
CA ASP A 231 9.97 25.05 -9.75
C ASP A 231 10.00 26.12 -8.65
N ASN A 232 9.73 25.77 -7.38
CA ASN A 232 9.45 26.79 -6.36
C ASN A 232 10.33 26.77 -5.10
N TYR A 233 11.35 25.91 -4.98
CA TYR A 233 12.31 26.02 -3.88
C TYR A 233 13.74 25.71 -4.34
N SER A 234 14.59 26.73 -4.20
CA SER A 234 16.02 26.75 -4.52
C SER A 234 16.81 25.61 -3.86
N ILE A 235 16.97 24.50 -4.59
CA ILE A 235 18.19 23.69 -4.62
C ILE A 235 18.60 23.69 -6.08
N GLU A 236 19.81 24.13 -6.41
CA GLU A 236 20.30 24.12 -7.80
C GLU A 236 19.92 22.80 -8.49
N SER A 237 19.18 22.89 -9.59
CA SER A 237 18.75 21.71 -10.33
C SER A 237 19.95 20.79 -10.62
N VAL A 238 19.78 19.47 -10.69
CA VAL A 238 20.86 18.55 -11.12
C VAL A 238 21.53 19.05 -12.40
N SER A 239 20.78 19.71 -13.28
CA SER A 239 21.29 20.38 -14.48
C SER A 239 22.20 21.58 -14.17
N ALA A 240 21.88 22.40 -13.17
CA ALA A 240 22.72 23.49 -12.68
C ALA A 240 24.00 22.95 -12.03
N THR A 241 23.92 21.96 -11.13
CA THR A 241 25.10 21.31 -10.53
C THR A 241 25.96 20.61 -11.60
N CYS A 242 25.33 19.92 -12.55
CA CYS A 242 26.04 19.33 -13.70
C CYS A 242 26.73 20.40 -14.55
N ARG A 243 26.12 21.58 -14.76
CA ARG A 243 26.75 22.71 -15.46
C ARG A 243 27.92 23.29 -14.67
N GLN A 244 27.74 23.55 -13.38
CA GLN A 244 28.75 24.09 -12.47
C GLN A 244 30.00 23.19 -12.45
N TYR A 245 29.82 21.88 -12.32
CA TYR A 245 30.92 20.92 -12.29
C TYR A 245 31.28 20.36 -13.67
N GLY A 246 30.71 20.85 -14.78
CA GLY A 246 30.99 20.37 -16.14
C GLY A 246 30.75 18.87 -16.35
N ILE A 247 29.78 18.28 -15.63
CA ILE A 247 29.41 16.87 -15.69
C ILE A 247 28.28 16.71 -16.71
N LYS A 248 28.36 15.69 -17.57
CA LYS A 248 27.25 15.40 -18.50
C LYS A 248 26.07 14.83 -17.73
N ARG A 249 24.92 15.49 -17.85
CA ARG A 249 23.66 15.08 -17.20
C ARG A 249 23.28 13.62 -17.48
N ALA A 250 23.51 13.14 -18.71
CA ALA A 250 23.22 11.75 -19.09
C ALA A 250 24.04 10.73 -18.28
N ASP A 251 25.29 11.04 -17.96
CA ASP A 251 26.19 10.14 -17.23
C ASP A 251 25.70 9.94 -15.79
N VAL A 252 25.23 11.02 -15.14
CA VAL A 252 24.63 10.98 -13.79
C VAL A 252 23.38 10.08 -13.79
N TYR A 253 22.50 10.21 -14.78
CA TYR A 253 21.29 9.37 -14.86
C TYR A 253 21.59 7.91 -15.18
N ASN A 254 22.56 7.63 -16.06
CA ASN A 254 22.98 6.26 -16.35
C ASN A 254 23.59 5.59 -15.10
N TYR A 255 24.44 6.32 -14.37
CA TYR A 255 25.03 5.83 -13.13
C TYR A 255 23.97 5.50 -12.06
N ILE A 256 22.96 6.37 -11.90
CA ILE A 256 21.81 6.13 -11.00
C ILE A 256 21.06 4.86 -11.39
N LYS A 257 20.79 4.70 -12.69
CA LYS A 257 20.02 3.55 -13.21
C LYS A 257 20.75 2.23 -12.96
N ASP A 258 22.06 2.21 -13.19
CA ASP A 258 22.85 0.98 -13.15
C ASP A 258 23.22 0.57 -11.71
N ASN A 259 23.43 1.55 -10.82
CA ASN A 259 23.86 1.30 -9.43
C ASN A 259 22.75 1.46 -8.37
N GLN A 260 21.54 1.87 -8.78
CA GLN A 260 20.42 2.14 -7.87
C GLN A 260 20.77 3.12 -6.72
N CYS A 261 21.55 4.17 -7.03
CA CYS A 261 22.01 5.15 -6.05
C CYS A 261 21.26 6.50 -6.13
N SER A 262 21.48 7.39 -5.17
CA SER A 262 20.94 8.75 -5.17
C SER A 262 21.60 9.65 -6.22
N LYS A 263 20.97 10.80 -6.52
CA LYS A 263 21.52 11.81 -7.45
C LYS A 263 22.79 12.43 -6.90
N GLU A 264 22.80 12.66 -5.60
CA GLU A 264 23.88 13.26 -4.84
C GLU A 264 25.12 12.35 -4.83
N GLU A 265 24.94 11.04 -4.64
CA GLU A 265 26.03 10.06 -4.74
C GLU A 265 26.61 9.98 -6.15
N ALA A 266 25.76 9.98 -7.18
CA ALA A 266 26.21 9.98 -8.56
C ALA A 266 27.00 11.25 -8.91
N ILE A 267 26.56 12.41 -8.45
CA ILE A 267 27.28 13.68 -8.63
C ILE A 267 28.61 13.65 -7.87
N ARG A 268 28.65 13.22 -6.60
CA ARG A 268 29.89 13.09 -5.82
C ARG A 268 30.90 12.16 -6.49
N TYR A 269 30.45 11.04 -7.05
CA TYR A 269 31.30 10.13 -7.82
C TYR A 269 31.96 10.87 -8.99
N TYR A 270 31.19 11.57 -9.82
CA TYR A 270 31.75 12.27 -10.98
C TYR A 270 32.61 13.48 -10.61
N ILE A 271 32.34 14.15 -9.48
CA ILE A 271 33.25 15.17 -8.93
C ILE A 271 34.59 14.54 -8.52
N ALA A 272 34.56 13.40 -7.81
CA ALA A 272 35.78 12.70 -7.42
C ALA A 272 36.59 12.20 -8.63
N VAL A 273 35.90 11.70 -9.67
CA VAL A 273 36.52 11.34 -10.96
C VAL A 273 37.18 12.56 -11.60
N LYS A 274 36.46 13.68 -11.68
CA LYS A 274 36.96 14.91 -12.29
C LYS A 274 38.19 15.46 -11.55
N ASN A 275 38.20 15.38 -10.22
CA ASN A 275 39.33 15.79 -9.40
C ASN A 275 40.58 14.91 -9.61
N LYS A 276 40.40 13.59 -9.81
CA LYS A 276 41.52 12.67 -10.06
C LYS A 276 42.05 12.72 -11.49
N ILE A 277 41.16 12.84 -12.47
CA ILE A 277 41.53 12.81 -13.89
C ILE A 277 42.00 14.20 -14.37
N GLY A 278 41.47 15.26 -13.77
CA GLY A 278 41.62 16.62 -14.29
C GLY A 278 40.69 16.90 -15.48
N THR A 279 40.62 18.17 -15.88
CA THR A 279 39.86 18.63 -17.05
C THR A 279 40.73 19.05 -18.22
N GLY A 280 42.04 18.90 -18.09
CA GLY A 280 43.00 19.34 -19.09
C GLY A 280 43.28 18.28 -20.15
N PRO A 281 43.93 18.69 -21.26
CA PRO A 281 44.48 17.77 -22.23
C PRO A 281 45.41 16.75 -21.58
N ILE A 282 45.35 15.50 -22.03
CA ILE A 282 46.25 14.44 -21.58
C ILE A 282 47.20 14.04 -22.71
N THR A 283 48.39 13.56 -22.36
CA THR A 283 49.32 12.96 -23.32
C THR A 283 49.44 11.49 -22.99
N PHE A 284 49.01 10.62 -23.91
CA PHE A 284 49.10 9.17 -23.75
C PHE A 284 49.88 8.60 -24.94
N GLU A 285 50.97 7.88 -24.68
CA GLU A 285 51.88 7.32 -25.69
C GLU A 285 52.37 8.35 -26.72
N GLY A 286 52.70 9.57 -26.26
CA GLY A 286 53.18 10.65 -27.12
C GLY A 286 52.10 11.37 -27.94
N VAL A 287 50.84 10.92 -27.89
CA VAL A 287 49.70 11.57 -28.55
C VAL A 287 48.96 12.45 -27.54
N LYS A 288 48.72 13.71 -27.92
CA LYS A 288 47.90 14.66 -27.14
C LYS A 288 46.41 14.46 -27.45
N TYR A 289 45.61 14.27 -26.41
CA TYR A 289 44.14 14.18 -26.49
C TYR A 289 43.51 15.35 -25.72
N VAL A 290 42.34 15.80 -26.17
CA VAL A 290 41.61 16.90 -25.52
C VAL A 290 41.19 16.52 -24.09
N ASP A 291 40.80 15.26 -23.88
CA ASP A 291 40.50 14.70 -22.57
C ASP A 291 40.64 13.16 -22.58
N VAL A 292 40.55 12.54 -21.40
CA VAL A 292 40.55 11.07 -21.25
C VAL A 292 39.41 10.41 -22.04
N ARG A 293 38.29 11.09 -22.24
CA ARG A 293 37.13 10.52 -22.92
C ARG A 293 37.39 10.41 -24.43
N GLU A 294 38.06 11.37 -25.03
CA GLU A 294 38.54 11.29 -26.40
C GLU A 294 39.57 10.20 -26.55
N CYS A 295 40.54 10.11 -25.65
CA CYS A 295 41.53 9.02 -25.64
C CYS A 295 40.82 7.65 -25.59
N CYS A 296 39.88 7.45 -24.65
CA CYS A 296 39.07 6.22 -24.57
C CYS A 296 38.31 5.93 -25.87
N ARG A 297 37.73 6.96 -26.51
CA ARG A 297 36.98 6.81 -27.78
C ARG A 297 37.90 6.38 -28.92
N LYS A 298 39.09 6.99 -29.04
CA LYS A 298 40.08 6.66 -30.07
C LYS A 298 40.67 5.26 -29.87
N LEU A 299 40.89 4.86 -28.62
CA LEU A 299 41.32 3.50 -28.27
C LEU A 299 40.18 2.47 -28.33
N GLY A 300 38.92 2.90 -28.45
CA GLY A 300 37.74 2.04 -28.38
C GLY A 300 37.62 1.30 -27.04
N ILE A 301 37.90 2.00 -25.94
CA ILE A 301 37.81 1.53 -24.55
C ILE A 301 36.63 2.22 -23.86
N SER A 302 35.95 1.51 -22.96
CA SER A 302 34.84 2.08 -22.18
C SER A 302 35.36 3.12 -21.19
N TYR A 303 35.00 4.39 -21.41
CA TYR A 303 35.31 5.49 -20.47
C TYR A 303 34.80 5.20 -19.05
N ARG A 304 33.64 4.52 -18.93
CA ARG A 304 33.06 4.12 -17.64
C ARG A 304 34.00 3.21 -16.86
N TRP A 305 34.55 2.18 -17.52
CA TRP A 305 35.45 1.22 -16.89
C TRP A 305 36.76 1.87 -16.44
N VAL A 306 37.28 2.79 -17.26
CA VAL A 306 38.44 3.61 -16.91
C VAL A 306 38.17 4.43 -15.64
N CYS A 307 37.04 5.14 -15.56
CA CYS A 307 36.66 5.90 -14.37
C CYS A 307 36.48 5.01 -13.12
N ASP A 308 35.80 3.87 -13.26
CA ASP A 308 35.59 2.95 -12.14
C ASP A 308 36.92 2.42 -11.60
N ARG A 309 37.86 2.04 -12.47
CA ARG A 309 39.18 1.54 -12.02
C ARG A 309 39.99 2.63 -11.31
N ILE A 310 40.00 3.86 -11.83
CA ILE A 310 40.70 5.01 -11.21
C ILE A 310 40.14 5.31 -9.81
N ILE A 311 38.82 5.18 -9.64
CA ILE A 311 38.17 5.45 -8.35
C ILE A 311 38.38 4.30 -7.37
N TYR A 312 38.04 3.07 -7.76
CA TYR A 312 38.00 1.92 -6.84
C TYR A 312 39.36 1.26 -6.61
N LYS A 313 40.29 1.35 -7.57
CA LYS A 313 41.64 0.79 -7.45
C LYS A 313 42.70 1.87 -7.18
N ASN A 314 42.30 3.14 -7.10
CA ASN A 314 43.20 4.28 -6.92
C ASN A 314 44.36 4.32 -7.94
N ALA A 315 44.11 3.83 -9.15
CA ALA A 315 45.10 3.71 -10.22
C ALA A 315 45.28 5.04 -10.99
N GLY A 316 46.46 5.22 -11.59
CA GLY A 316 46.73 6.36 -12.48
C GLY A 316 45.92 6.29 -13.77
N VAL A 317 45.74 7.44 -14.44
CA VAL A 317 45.05 7.52 -15.74
C VAL A 317 45.80 6.69 -16.79
N ASP A 318 47.11 6.89 -16.91
CA ASP A 318 47.95 6.21 -17.91
C ASP A 318 48.05 4.71 -17.63
N GLU A 319 48.25 4.32 -16.37
CA GLU A 319 48.25 2.92 -15.94
C GLU A 319 46.93 2.21 -16.30
N THR A 320 45.79 2.88 -16.06
CA THR A 320 44.47 2.35 -16.36
C THR A 320 44.23 2.21 -17.86
N LEU A 321 44.61 3.22 -18.65
CA LEU A 321 44.49 3.20 -20.11
C LEU A 321 45.37 2.11 -20.72
N PHE A 322 46.60 1.98 -20.23
CA PHE A 322 47.54 0.94 -20.65
C PHE A 322 46.98 -0.44 -20.35
N TYR A 323 46.45 -0.67 -19.14
CA TYR A 323 45.82 -1.95 -18.77
C TYR A 323 44.67 -2.33 -19.70
N TYR A 324 43.75 -1.41 -20.01
CA TYR A 324 42.61 -1.74 -20.86
C TYR A 324 42.99 -1.89 -22.33
N LYS A 325 44.05 -1.20 -22.78
CA LYS A 325 44.62 -1.37 -24.12
C LYS A 325 45.24 -2.76 -24.25
N THR A 326 46.10 -3.16 -23.31
CA THR A 326 46.77 -4.47 -23.35
C THR A 326 45.78 -5.63 -23.22
N GLU A 327 44.77 -5.50 -22.36
CA GLU A 327 43.68 -6.49 -22.29
C GLU A 327 42.94 -6.59 -23.63
N LYS A 328 42.58 -5.45 -24.24
CA LYS A 328 41.89 -5.45 -25.53
C LYS A 328 42.73 -6.11 -26.63
N GLU A 329 44.01 -5.80 -26.71
CA GLU A 329 44.95 -6.42 -27.65
C GLU A 329 45.07 -7.93 -27.42
N LYS A 330 45.13 -8.36 -26.15
CA LYS A 330 45.09 -9.79 -25.78
C LYS A 330 43.82 -10.46 -26.30
N TRP A 331 42.65 -9.86 -26.08
CA TRP A 331 41.36 -10.40 -26.56
C TRP A 331 41.26 -10.39 -28.09
N GLN A 332 41.81 -9.38 -28.77
CA GLN A 332 41.87 -9.35 -30.23
C GLN A 332 42.75 -10.45 -30.79
N LYS A 333 43.96 -10.61 -30.26
CA LYS A 333 44.89 -11.68 -30.66
C LYS A 333 44.26 -13.06 -30.45
N MET A 334 43.68 -13.29 -29.27
CA MET A 334 42.94 -14.53 -28.98
C MET A 334 41.72 -14.75 -29.89
N SER A 335 41.09 -13.68 -30.37
CA SER A 335 39.95 -13.79 -31.29
C SER A 335 40.38 -14.13 -32.71
N GLU A 336 41.61 -13.80 -33.12
CA GLU A 336 42.15 -14.00 -34.46
C GLU A 336 42.86 -15.36 -34.60
N GLU A 337 43.30 -15.95 -33.48
CA GLU A 337 43.92 -17.26 -33.47
C GLU A 337 42.93 -18.37 -33.92
N PRO A 338 43.40 -19.33 -34.74
CA PRO A 338 42.59 -20.44 -35.19
C PRO A 338 42.24 -21.39 -34.04
N ILE A 339 41.01 -21.91 -34.06
CA ILE A 339 40.49 -22.82 -33.04
C ILE A 339 40.58 -24.26 -33.57
N TYR A 340 41.16 -25.14 -32.77
CA TYR A 340 41.30 -26.56 -33.06
C TYR A 340 40.57 -27.34 -31.98
N LEU A 341 39.52 -28.03 -32.39
CA LEU A 341 38.74 -28.87 -31.47
C LEU A 341 39.37 -30.25 -31.31
N GLU A 342 39.09 -30.91 -30.19
CA GLU A 342 39.51 -32.30 -29.92
C GLU A 342 39.04 -33.31 -30.99
N ASP A 343 37.94 -33.02 -31.68
CA ASP A 343 37.42 -33.85 -32.77
C ASP A 343 38.14 -33.65 -34.12
N GLY A 344 39.17 -32.80 -34.14
CA GLY A 344 39.97 -32.46 -35.32
C GLY A 344 39.38 -31.34 -36.19
N THR A 345 38.22 -30.79 -35.83
CA THR A 345 37.61 -29.67 -36.56
C THR A 345 38.41 -28.38 -36.35
N LYS A 346 38.68 -27.67 -37.44
CA LYS A 346 39.38 -26.39 -37.43
C LYS A 346 38.43 -25.25 -37.79
N TYR A 347 38.51 -24.16 -37.03
CA TYR A 347 37.88 -22.88 -37.35
C TYR A 347 38.94 -21.81 -37.55
N ASP A 348 38.74 -20.93 -38.52
CA ASP A 348 39.74 -19.91 -38.88
C ASP A 348 40.01 -18.93 -37.74
N ASN A 349 38.99 -18.65 -36.92
CA ASN A 349 39.07 -17.75 -35.78
C ASN A 349 37.84 -17.92 -34.86
N LEU A 350 37.84 -17.23 -33.71
CA LEU A 350 36.76 -17.28 -32.73
C LEU A 350 35.42 -16.77 -33.29
N HIS A 351 35.44 -15.84 -34.24
CA HIS A 351 34.22 -15.34 -34.87
C HIS A 351 33.55 -16.41 -35.72
N ASP A 352 34.34 -17.15 -36.50
CA ASP A 352 33.85 -18.25 -37.32
C ASP A 352 33.28 -19.39 -36.46
N PHE A 353 34.01 -19.80 -35.42
CA PHE A 353 33.52 -20.76 -34.41
C PHE A 353 32.17 -20.34 -33.80
N CYS A 354 32.09 -19.10 -33.33
CA CYS A 354 30.85 -18.54 -32.77
C CYS A 354 29.71 -18.50 -33.77
N ARG A 355 29.99 -18.18 -35.04
CA ARG A 355 29.00 -18.10 -36.11
C ARG A 355 28.42 -19.47 -36.44
N VAL A 356 29.27 -20.49 -36.59
CA VAL A 356 28.87 -21.86 -36.92
C VAL A 356 28.05 -22.47 -35.78
N LEU A 357 28.54 -22.36 -34.55
CA LEU A 357 27.85 -22.92 -33.38
C LEU A 357 26.74 -22.01 -32.82
N LYS A 358 26.51 -20.84 -33.41
CA LYS A 358 25.51 -19.83 -32.98
C LYS A 358 25.67 -19.42 -31.51
N ILE A 359 26.91 -19.27 -31.07
CA ILE A 359 27.30 -18.83 -29.72
C ILE A 359 27.73 -17.37 -29.78
N ARG A 360 27.48 -16.60 -28.71
CA ARG A 360 27.98 -15.23 -28.62
C ARG A 360 29.42 -15.26 -28.10
N GLN A 361 30.32 -14.53 -28.73
CA GLN A 361 31.71 -14.38 -28.28
C GLN A 361 31.82 -13.99 -26.79
N THR A 362 30.91 -13.14 -26.30
CA THR A 362 30.86 -12.75 -24.87
C THR A 362 30.65 -13.93 -23.91
N ASP A 363 29.96 -14.98 -24.35
CA ASP A 363 29.71 -16.16 -23.53
C ASP A 363 30.96 -17.03 -23.40
N ILE A 364 31.83 -17.02 -24.42
CA ILE A 364 33.15 -17.69 -24.42
C ILE A 364 34.14 -16.91 -23.57
N TYR A 365 34.28 -15.60 -23.80
CA TYR A 365 35.13 -14.74 -22.97
C TYR A 365 34.75 -14.79 -21.48
N GLY A 366 33.45 -14.84 -21.19
CA GLY A 366 32.97 -14.98 -19.83
C GLY A 366 33.30 -16.34 -19.21
N TYR A 367 33.40 -17.42 -20.01
CA TYR A 367 33.83 -18.73 -19.53
C TYR A 367 35.33 -18.75 -19.23
N ILE A 368 36.14 -18.27 -20.17
CA ILE A 368 37.60 -18.08 -20.02
C ILE A 368 37.90 -17.33 -18.73
N TYR A 369 37.23 -16.20 -18.50
CA TYR A 369 37.46 -15.38 -17.30
C TYR A 369 37.09 -16.07 -15.98
N ARG A 370 36.05 -16.92 -15.97
CA ARG A 370 35.58 -17.60 -14.75
C ARG A 370 36.40 -18.84 -14.40
N HIS A 371 36.92 -19.52 -15.42
CA HIS A 371 37.58 -20.81 -15.28
C HIS A 371 39.09 -20.75 -15.51
N ASP A 372 39.62 -19.56 -15.83
CA ASP A 372 41.05 -19.32 -16.11
C ASP A 372 41.63 -20.34 -17.09
N CYS A 373 40.93 -20.53 -18.21
CA CYS A 373 41.22 -21.54 -19.22
C CYS A 373 41.56 -20.90 -20.58
N SER A 374 42.15 -21.67 -21.47
CA SER A 374 42.47 -21.25 -22.83
C SER A 374 41.22 -21.09 -23.71
N VAL A 375 41.37 -20.40 -24.84
CA VAL A 375 40.31 -20.28 -25.85
C VAL A 375 39.93 -21.66 -26.40
N GLN A 376 40.89 -22.58 -26.53
CA GLN A 376 40.66 -23.93 -27.03
C GLN A 376 39.81 -24.74 -26.05
N GLU A 377 40.19 -24.79 -24.77
CA GLU A 377 39.41 -25.50 -23.74
C GLU A 377 37.98 -24.95 -23.63
N ALA A 378 37.81 -23.63 -23.73
CA ALA A 378 36.50 -23.02 -23.76
C ALA A 378 35.71 -23.41 -25.02
N ALA A 379 36.36 -23.45 -26.19
CA ALA A 379 35.75 -23.87 -27.44
C ALA A 379 35.34 -25.35 -27.41
N ASP A 380 36.21 -26.24 -26.94
CA ASP A 380 35.95 -27.67 -26.77
C ASP A 380 34.77 -27.93 -25.83
N PHE A 381 34.68 -27.19 -24.72
CA PHE A 381 33.53 -27.27 -23.82
C PHE A 381 32.21 -26.91 -24.53
N TYR A 382 32.20 -25.86 -25.34
CA TYR A 382 30.99 -25.46 -26.06
C TYR A 382 30.67 -26.37 -27.25
N ALA A 383 31.69 -26.91 -27.93
CA ALA A 383 31.53 -27.82 -29.06
C ALA A 383 31.05 -29.21 -28.62
N SER A 384 31.69 -29.81 -27.61
CA SER A 384 31.27 -31.09 -27.00
C SER A 384 29.83 -31.02 -26.48
N ARG A 385 29.44 -29.88 -25.93
CA ARG A 385 28.06 -29.63 -25.49
C ARG A 385 27.08 -29.53 -26.65
N GLN A 386 27.41 -28.83 -27.74
CA GLN A 386 26.55 -28.76 -28.91
C GLN A 386 26.37 -30.17 -29.52
N ALA A 387 27.46 -30.94 -29.61
CA ALA A 387 27.42 -32.34 -30.03
C ALA A 387 26.58 -33.23 -29.10
N ALA A 388 26.58 -33.00 -27.78
CA ALA A 388 25.73 -33.71 -26.83
C ALA A 388 24.24 -33.37 -27.02
N VAL A 389 23.90 -32.11 -27.33
CA VAL A 389 22.53 -31.69 -27.63
C VAL A 389 22.06 -32.26 -28.97
N ASP A 390 22.92 -32.30 -29.98
CA ASP A 390 22.56 -32.79 -31.32
C ASP A 390 22.41 -34.32 -31.40
N LYS A 391 22.96 -35.07 -30.44
CA LYS A 391 22.83 -36.54 -30.33
C LYS A 391 21.65 -37.00 -29.48
N GLU A 392 21.00 -36.11 -28.72
CA GLU A 392 19.94 -36.49 -27.78
C GLU A 392 18.56 -36.52 -28.46
N MET A 393 17.94 -37.71 -28.55
CA MET A 393 16.54 -37.83 -29.00
C MET A 393 15.60 -37.32 -27.90
N ILE A 394 14.89 -36.23 -28.18
CA ILE A 394 14.01 -35.57 -27.20
C ILE A 394 12.62 -36.15 -27.33
N GLN A 395 12.21 -36.98 -26.37
CA GLN A 395 10.85 -37.52 -26.33
C GLN A 395 9.94 -36.66 -25.44
N ILE A 396 8.88 -36.11 -26.03
CA ILE A 396 7.82 -35.34 -25.34
C ILE A 396 6.47 -35.98 -25.66
N GLY A 397 5.91 -36.71 -24.69
CA GLY A 397 4.71 -37.53 -24.92
C GLY A 397 5.01 -38.64 -25.93
N GLU A 398 4.22 -38.69 -27.00
CA GLU A 398 4.39 -39.63 -28.12
C GLU A 398 5.30 -39.09 -29.23
N MET A 399 5.68 -37.80 -29.19
CA MET A 399 6.52 -37.19 -30.21
C MET A 399 8.01 -37.32 -29.85
N VAL A 400 8.80 -37.71 -30.85
CA VAL A 400 10.27 -37.77 -30.76
C VAL A 400 10.86 -36.70 -31.67
N TYR A 401 11.71 -35.85 -31.10
CA TYR A 401 12.41 -34.79 -31.81
C TYR A 401 13.91 -35.12 -31.87
N THR A 402 14.49 -35.00 -33.06
CA THR A 402 15.93 -35.11 -33.28
C THR A 402 16.65 -33.76 -33.18
N ASP A 403 15.90 -32.67 -33.08
CA ASP A 403 16.42 -31.30 -33.00
C ASP A 403 15.73 -30.53 -31.86
N LEU A 404 16.54 -30.06 -30.90
CA LEU A 404 16.08 -29.27 -29.77
C LEU A 404 15.45 -27.94 -30.18
N GLN A 405 15.94 -27.28 -31.24
CA GLN A 405 15.36 -26.03 -31.72
C GLN A 405 13.98 -26.26 -32.30
N LYS A 406 13.82 -27.31 -33.10
CA LYS A 406 12.51 -27.73 -33.63
C LYS A 406 11.54 -28.06 -32.50
N CYS A 407 11.99 -28.86 -31.51
CA CYS A 407 11.22 -29.16 -30.31
C CYS A 407 10.80 -27.88 -29.56
N CYS A 408 11.72 -26.96 -29.31
CA CYS A 408 11.42 -25.71 -28.60
C CYS A 408 10.42 -24.85 -29.38
N LYS A 409 10.56 -24.75 -30.70
CA LYS A 409 9.68 -23.95 -31.56
C LYS A 409 8.25 -24.52 -31.58
N GLU A 410 8.11 -25.83 -31.76
CA GLU A 410 6.80 -26.49 -31.78
C GLU A 410 6.12 -26.47 -30.41
N GLN A 411 6.88 -26.59 -29.32
CA GLN A 411 6.36 -26.52 -27.95
C GLN A 411 6.16 -25.06 -27.45
N GLY A 412 6.50 -24.05 -28.25
CA GLY A 412 6.37 -22.63 -27.87
C GLY A 412 7.30 -22.21 -26.73
N ILE A 413 8.47 -22.84 -26.62
CA ILE A 413 9.47 -22.63 -25.56
C ILE A 413 10.64 -21.83 -26.11
N LEU A 414 11.16 -20.91 -25.32
CA LEU A 414 12.42 -20.22 -25.65
C LEU A 414 13.59 -21.19 -25.56
N TYR A 415 14.24 -21.50 -26.69
CA TYR A 415 15.44 -22.35 -26.78
C TYR A 415 16.47 -22.01 -25.70
N ARG A 416 16.81 -20.71 -25.57
CA ARG A 416 17.76 -20.21 -24.57
C ARG A 416 17.37 -20.57 -23.13
N TRP A 417 16.08 -20.60 -22.82
CA TRP A 417 15.61 -20.96 -21.48
C TRP A 417 15.92 -22.42 -21.17
N VAL A 418 15.68 -23.32 -22.14
CA VAL A 418 15.96 -24.76 -22.01
C VAL A 418 17.46 -24.98 -21.84
N CYS A 419 18.28 -24.39 -22.71
CA CYS A 419 19.74 -24.48 -22.62
C CYS A 419 20.27 -24.00 -21.26
N ASN A 420 19.76 -22.88 -20.74
CA ASN A 420 20.18 -22.35 -19.44
C ASN A 420 19.73 -23.21 -18.26
N LYS A 421 18.56 -23.86 -18.37
CA LYS A 421 18.03 -24.75 -17.34
C LYS A 421 18.86 -26.03 -17.26
N MET A 422 19.19 -26.62 -18.41
CA MET A 422 20.12 -27.75 -18.50
C MET A 422 21.46 -27.41 -17.85
N LEU A 423 22.02 -26.23 -18.14
CA LEU A 423 23.29 -25.78 -17.55
C LEU A 423 23.25 -25.64 -16.02
N ARG A 424 22.18 -25.09 -15.47
CA ARG A 424 22.11 -24.77 -14.03
C ARG A 424 21.84 -25.98 -13.16
N GLU A 425 21.11 -26.95 -13.70
CA GLU A 425 20.57 -28.08 -12.93
C GLU A 425 21.09 -29.43 -13.42
N ASN A 426 21.95 -29.43 -14.44
CA ASN A 426 22.55 -30.62 -15.04
C ASN A 426 21.51 -31.69 -15.41
N ILE A 427 20.46 -31.26 -16.11
CA ILE A 427 19.34 -32.11 -16.55
C ILE A 427 19.31 -32.26 -18.07
N THR A 428 18.68 -33.32 -18.55
CA THR A 428 18.51 -33.62 -19.98
C THR A 428 17.63 -32.58 -20.69
N ALA A 429 17.74 -32.49 -22.02
CA ALA A 429 16.88 -31.61 -22.82
C ALA A 429 15.40 -31.97 -22.65
N SER A 430 15.07 -33.26 -22.61
CA SER A 430 13.70 -33.75 -22.39
C SER A 430 13.14 -33.31 -21.03
N GLU A 431 13.91 -33.43 -19.95
CA GLU A 431 13.48 -33.02 -18.61
C GLU A 431 13.27 -31.51 -18.51
N ALA A 432 14.16 -30.72 -19.11
CA ALA A 432 14.05 -29.27 -19.12
C ALA A 432 12.79 -28.80 -19.87
N VAL A 433 12.48 -29.40 -21.03
CA VAL A 433 11.25 -29.13 -21.80
C VAL A 433 10.00 -29.55 -21.01
N LYS A 434 9.96 -30.78 -20.47
CA LYS A 434 8.84 -31.28 -19.65
C LYS A 434 8.58 -30.40 -18.43
N TYR A 435 9.63 -29.89 -17.79
CA TYR A 435 9.50 -28.95 -16.69
C TYR A 435 8.81 -27.65 -17.11
N TYR A 436 9.20 -27.08 -18.26
CA TYR A 436 8.62 -25.84 -18.76
C TYR A 436 7.13 -25.99 -19.04
N ILE A 437 6.74 -27.09 -19.70
CA ILE A 437 5.35 -27.42 -20.02
C ILE A 437 4.52 -27.49 -18.72
N ARG A 438 4.95 -28.29 -17.74
CA ARG A 438 4.28 -28.40 -16.42
C ARG A 438 4.15 -27.05 -15.71
N LYS A 439 5.17 -26.19 -15.81
CA LYS A 439 5.17 -24.85 -15.21
C LYS A 439 4.15 -23.94 -15.90
N ASN A 440 4.02 -24.02 -17.23
CA ASN A 440 3.08 -23.21 -17.99
C ASN A 440 1.63 -23.68 -17.80
N GLU A 441 1.39 -25.01 -17.76
CA GLU A 441 0.09 -25.60 -17.41
C GLU A 441 -0.40 -25.13 -16.05
N LYS A 442 0.46 -25.16 -15.02
CA LYS A 442 0.12 -24.63 -13.69
C LYS A 442 -0.23 -23.14 -13.72
N LYS A 443 0.39 -22.35 -14.61
CA LYS A 443 0.11 -20.93 -14.80
C LYS A 443 -1.24 -20.73 -15.51
N GLN A 444 -1.52 -21.50 -16.56
CA GLN A 444 -2.79 -21.48 -17.28
C GLN A 444 -3.95 -21.92 -16.39
N LEU A 445 -3.80 -23.01 -15.62
CA LEU A 445 -4.82 -23.48 -14.68
C LEU A 445 -5.16 -22.41 -13.63
N LYS A 446 -4.15 -21.69 -13.12
CA LYS A 446 -4.36 -20.54 -12.21
C LYS A 446 -5.09 -19.39 -12.90
N ALA A 447 -4.77 -19.09 -14.15
CA ALA A 447 -5.43 -18.05 -14.93
C ALA A 447 -6.88 -18.43 -15.26
N GLN A 448 -7.14 -19.67 -15.67
CA GLN A 448 -8.47 -20.22 -15.91
C GLN A 448 -9.31 -20.21 -14.64
N ARG A 449 -8.78 -20.64 -13.48
CA ARG A 449 -9.47 -20.52 -12.19
C ARG A 449 -9.84 -19.07 -11.89
N LYS A 450 -8.91 -18.13 -12.10
CA LYS A 450 -9.15 -16.69 -11.88
C LYS A 450 -10.16 -16.09 -12.88
N ALA A 451 -10.19 -16.56 -14.11
CA ALA A 451 -11.15 -16.15 -15.14
C ALA A 451 -12.54 -16.73 -14.86
N ALA A 452 -12.64 -18.01 -14.49
CA ALA A 452 -13.88 -18.65 -14.05
C ALA A 452 -14.48 -17.97 -12.80
N LEU A 453 -13.63 -17.53 -11.88
CA LEU A 453 -13.99 -16.70 -10.71
C LEU A 453 -14.54 -15.31 -11.11
N LYS A 454 -14.09 -14.75 -12.25
CA LYS A 454 -14.59 -13.47 -12.77
C LYS A 454 -15.92 -13.60 -13.50
N VAL A 455 -16.14 -14.69 -14.23
CA VAL A 455 -17.34 -14.91 -15.04
C VAL A 455 -18.56 -15.28 -14.18
N LYS A 456 -18.35 -15.98 -13.05
CA LYS A 456 -19.48 -16.48 -12.24
C LYS A 456 -20.07 -15.49 -11.22
N GLY A 457 -19.53 -14.28 -11.03
CA GLY A 457 -20.05 -13.27 -10.08
C GLY A 457 -20.16 -13.70 -8.60
N LYS A 458 -19.98 -14.98 -8.29
CA LYS A 458 -19.99 -15.58 -6.96
C LYS A 458 -18.55 -15.71 -6.47
N MET A 459 -18.25 -15.00 -5.39
CA MET A 459 -17.13 -15.33 -4.51
C MET A 459 -17.19 -16.85 -4.23
N PRO A 460 -16.08 -17.60 -4.30
CA PRO A 460 -16.12 -19.02 -4.01
C PRO A 460 -16.60 -19.18 -2.58
N GLU A 461 -17.60 -20.04 -2.36
CA GLU A 461 -18.01 -20.41 -1.02
C GLU A 461 -16.76 -20.82 -0.24
N PRO A 462 -16.58 -20.28 0.97
CA PRO A 462 -15.39 -20.54 1.71
C PRO A 462 -15.28 -22.05 1.98
N GLN A 463 -14.15 -22.61 1.54
CA GLN A 463 -13.90 -24.04 1.69
C GLN A 463 -13.79 -24.35 3.17
N ARG A 464 -14.73 -25.15 3.68
CA ARG A 464 -14.76 -25.56 5.07
C ARG A 464 -13.55 -26.41 5.39
N VAL A 465 -13.02 -26.26 6.60
CA VAL A 465 -11.82 -26.97 7.06
C VAL A 465 -12.04 -27.45 8.48
N VAL A 466 -11.67 -28.70 8.76
CA VAL A 466 -11.76 -29.29 10.09
C VAL A 466 -10.37 -29.33 10.70
N VAL A 467 -10.15 -28.62 11.80
CA VAL A 467 -8.86 -28.58 12.50
C VAL A 467 -9.08 -28.96 13.95
N MET A 468 -8.42 -30.04 14.42
CA MET A 468 -8.57 -30.60 15.77
C MET A 468 -10.03 -30.89 16.16
N GLY A 469 -10.81 -31.46 15.23
CA GLY A 469 -12.23 -31.80 15.46
C GLY A 469 -13.21 -30.62 15.45
N GLN A 470 -12.73 -29.39 15.23
CA GLN A 470 -13.60 -28.22 15.04
C GLN A 470 -13.72 -27.87 13.57
N GLU A 471 -14.96 -27.75 13.09
CA GLU A 471 -15.26 -27.32 11.73
C GLU A 471 -15.26 -25.79 11.63
N TYR A 472 -14.48 -25.27 10.69
CA TYR A 472 -14.40 -23.85 10.40
C TYR A 472 -14.94 -23.60 9.01
N GLU A 473 -15.81 -22.60 8.88
CA GLU A 473 -16.40 -22.24 7.58
C GLU A 473 -15.35 -21.85 6.54
N SER A 474 -14.16 -21.39 6.96
CA SER A 474 -13.07 -21.02 6.05
C SER A 474 -11.70 -21.14 6.72
N LYS A 475 -10.65 -21.28 5.90
CA LYS A 475 -9.25 -21.15 6.34
C LYS A 475 -8.98 -19.81 7.07
N GLU A 476 -9.61 -18.73 6.62
CA GLU A 476 -9.42 -17.40 7.22
C GLU A 476 -10.09 -17.28 8.60
N LYS A 477 -11.27 -17.90 8.78
CA LYS A 477 -11.93 -18.02 10.09
C LYS A 477 -11.15 -18.94 11.02
N CYS A 478 -10.60 -20.05 10.51
CA CYS A 478 -9.71 -20.94 11.26
C CYS A 478 -8.48 -20.19 11.80
N TYR A 479 -7.78 -19.40 10.98
CA TYR A 479 -6.65 -18.58 11.43
C TYR A 479 -7.02 -17.61 12.54
N LYS A 480 -8.16 -16.91 12.40
CA LYS A 480 -8.64 -15.94 13.40
C LYS A 480 -9.03 -16.62 14.71
N ALA A 481 -9.80 -17.71 14.64
CA ALA A 481 -10.29 -18.43 15.80
C ALA A 481 -9.14 -19.06 16.61
N LEU A 482 -8.20 -19.74 15.94
CA LEU A 482 -7.01 -20.30 16.58
C LEU A 482 -5.96 -19.23 16.93
N GLY A 483 -6.13 -18.00 16.41
CA GLY A 483 -5.19 -16.89 16.54
C GLY A 483 -3.78 -17.25 16.05
N ILE A 484 -3.69 -18.03 14.98
CA ILE A 484 -2.44 -18.44 14.30
C ILE A 484 -2.29 -17.64 13.01
N THR A 485 -1.07 -17.43 12.55
CA THR A 485 -0.85 -16.61 11.34
C THR A 485 -0.75 -17.47 10.09
N LYS A 486 -1.41 -17.02 9.01
CA LYS A 486 -1.35 -17.62 7.67
C LYS A 486 0.08 -17.91 7.21
N LYS A 487 1.02 -16.99 7.49
CA LYS A 487 2.43 -17.12 7.11
C LYS A 487 3.10 -18.34 7.75
N LEU A 488 2.82 -18.63 9.02
CA LEU A 488 3.42 -19.76 9.73
C LEU A 488 2.89 -21.10 9.19
N VAL A 489 1.58 -21.19 8.97
CA VAL A 489 0.93 -22.39 8.45
C VAL A 489 1.43 -22.70 7.03
N LEU A 490 1.42 -21.72 6.13
CA LEU A 490 1.92 -21.90 4.75
C LEU A 490 3.42 -22.21 4.68
N ARG A 491 4.22 -21.69 5.61
CA ARG A 491 5.64 -22.03 5.68
C ARG A 491 5.81 -23.50 6.06
N HIS A 492 5.13 -23.95 7.11
CA HIS A 492 5.21 -25.34 7.55
C HIS A 492 4.76 -26.30 6.45
N MET A 493 3.62 -26.02 5.78
CA MET A 493 3.14 -26.82 4.63
C MET A 493 4.19 -26.94 3.51
N ARG A 494 5.01 -25.92 3.25
CA ARG A 494 6.06 -25.99 2.22
C ARG A 494 7.27 -26.80 2.67
N GLU A 495 7.60 -26.74 3.95
CA GLU A 495 8.77 -27.42 4.53
C GLU A 495 8.51 -28.92 4.71
N THR A 496 7.29 -29.30 5.08
CA THR A 496 6.93 -30.69 5.41
C THR A 496 5.98 -31.34 4.41
N ASN A 497 5.52 -30.61 3.40
CA ASN A 497 4.55 -31.06 2.40
C ASN A 497 3.24 -31.64 3.00
N CYS A 498 2.88 -31.20 4.21
CA CYS A 498 1.71 -31.70 4.95
C CYS A 498 0.42 -30.95 4.56
N LEU A 499 -0.72 -31.53 4.96
CA LEU A 499 -2.04 -30.94 4.71
C LEU A 499 -2.27 -29.68 5.55
N PHE A 500 -3.26 -28.88 5.16
CA PHE A 500 -3.55 -27.61 5.82
C PHE A 500 -3.93 -27.81 7.30
N GLU A 501 -4.73 -28.83 7.56
CA GLU A 501 -5.32 -29.19 8.83
C GLU A 501 -4.23 -29.57 9.84
N GLU A 502 -3.27 -30.39 9.40
CA GLU A 502 -2.10 -30.80 10.16
C GLU A 502 -1.19 -29.61 10.46
N ALA A 503 -0.92 -28.77 9.46
CA ALA A 503 -0.10 -27.58 9.64
C ALA A 503 -0.73 -26.55 10.58
N ALA A 504 -2.05 -26.39 10.53
CA ALA A 504 -2.80 -25.51 11.42
C ALA A 504 -2.80 -26.02 12.86
N ALA A 505 -3.02 -27.33 13.07
CA ALA A 505 -2.94 -27.98 14.36
C ALA A 505 -1.54 -27.82 14.99
N TYR A 506 -0.48 -28.12 14.24
CA TYR A 506 0.90 -27.93 14.70
C TYR A 506 1.19 -26.49 15.12
N CYS A 507 0.79 -25.51 14.30
CA CYS A 507 1.00 -24.09 14.62
C CYS A 507 0.26 -23.67 15.89
N TYR A 508 -0.94 -24.21 16.11
CA TYR A 508 -1.74 -23.93 17.29
C TYR A 508 -1.13 -24.56 18.55
N GLU A 509 -0.72 -25.83 18.49
CA GLU A 509 -0.06 -26.49 19.62
C GLU A 509 1.25 -25.81 20.02
N LYS A 510 2.05 -25.39 19.03
CA LYS A 510 3.28 -24.64 19.26
C LYS A 510 3.03 -23.28 19.92
N LYS A 511 1.91 -22.64 19.60
CA LYS A 511 1.47 -21.41 20.27
C LYS A 511 1.04 -21.71 21.71
N ARG A 512 0.26 -22.78 21.95
CA ARG A 512 -0.15 -23.20 23.29
C ARG A 512 1.05 -23.48 24.19
N LYS A 513 2.06 -24.22 23.68
CA LYS A 513 3.33 -24.48 24.40
C LYS A 513 4.13 -23.22 24.76
N LYS A 514 3.90 -22.10 24.06
CA LYS A 514 4.58 -20.82 24.35
C LYS A 514 3.81 -19.94 25.34
N GLN A 515 2.55 -20.24 25.63
CA GLN A 515 1.78 -19.48 26.62
C GLN A 515 2.39 -19.68 28.00
N PHE A 516 2.25 -18.66 28.85
CA PHE A 516 2.81 -18.66 30.19
C PHE A 516 1.75 -18.19 31.18
N GLU A 517 1.50 -18.98 32.21
CA GLU A 517 0.50 -18.68 33.23
C GLU A 517 1.16 -18.14 34.49
N PHE A 518 0.59 -17.04 34.99
CA PHE A 518 1.08 -16.37 36.21
C PHE A 518 -0.07 -15.63 36.89
N ARG A 519 -0.24 -15.83 38.21
CA ARG A 519 -1.34 -15.30 39.03
C ARG A 519 -2.75 -15.46 38.39
N GLY A 520 -3.04 -16.66 37.88
CA GLY A 520 -4.33 -16.98 37.26
C GLY A 520 -4.61 -16.31 35.91
N LYS A 521 -3.61 -15.63 35.31
CA LYS A 521 -3.70 -15.02 33.97
C LYS A 521 -2.79 -15.74 32.99
N THR A 522 -3.32 -16.07 31.82
CA THR A 522 -2.55 -16.69 30.73
C THR A 522 -2.00 -15.60 29.79
N TYR A 523 -0.67 -15.52 29.71
CA TYR A 523 0.06 -14.61 28.83
C TYR A 523 0.44 -15.29 27.52
N LYS A 524 0.49 -14.51 26.43
CA LYS A 524 0.89 -15.01 25.09
C LYS A 524 2.31 -15.59 25.05
N SER A 525 3.17 -15.15 25.96
CA SER A 525 4.50 -15.69 26.21
C SER A 525 5.01 -15.28 27.58
N TYR A 526 6.04 -15.98 28.08
CA TYR A 526 6.79 -15.58 29.26
C TYR A 526 7.27 -14.12 29.19
N ASN A 527 7.82 -13.69 28.05
CA ASN A 527 8.27 -12.31 27.86
C ASN A 527 7.11 -11.30 27.95
N ALA A 528 5.91 -11.67 27.50
CA ALA A 528 4.73 -10.82 27.63
C ALA A 528 4.29 -10.70 29.09
N CYS A 529 4.45 -11.75 29.90
CA CYS A 529 4.25 -11.70 31.34
C CYS A 529 5.26 -10.76 32.00
N CYS A 530 6.57 -10.95 31.76
CA CYS A 530 7.62 -10.09 32.31
C CYS A 530 7.39 -8.61 31.97
N LYS A 531 7.01 -8.30 30.72
CA LYS A 531 6.68 -6.92 30.30
C LYS A 531 5.45 -6.36 31.00
N ALA A 532 4.41 -7.16 31.21
CA ALA A 532 3.19 -6.71 31.89
C ALA A 532 3.44 -6.30 33.36
N TYR A 533 4.39 -6.97 34.02
CA TYR A 533 4.79 -6.68 35.40
C TYR A 533 6.02 -5.76 35.50
N GLY A 534 6.55 -5.30 34.38
CA GLY A 534 7.71 -4.40 34.33
C GLY A 534 9.00 -5.02 34.89
N VAL A 535 9.18 -6.34 34.71
CA VAL A 535 10.36 -7.08 35.17
C VAL A 535 11.21 -7.49 33.96
N ALA A 536 12.54 -7.35 34.05
CA ALA A 536 13.47 -7.79 33.00
C ALA A 536 13.53 -9.32 32.93
N GLN A 537 13.34 -9.88 31.72
CA GLN A 537 13.27 -11.32 31.49
C GLN A 537 14.58 -12.04 31.85
N GLU A 538 15.73 -11.38 31.65
CA GLU A 538 17.07 -11.89 31.95
C GLU A 538 17.26 -12.02 33.46
N TYR A 539 16.74 -11.04 34.21
CA TYR A 539 16.88 -11.02 35.66
C TYR A 539 16.04 -12.10 36.33
N VAL A 540 14.81 -12.31 35.84
CA VAL A 540 13.95 -13.42 36.28
C VAL A 540 14.61 -14.77 35.97
N ALA A 541 15.19 -14.94 34.78
CA ALA A 541 15.86 -16.19 34.39
C ALA A 541 17.11 -16.46 35.25
N LEU A 542 17.91 -15.43 35.52
CA LEU A 542 19.07 -15.53 36.41
C LEU A 542 18.67 -15.90 37.83
N LYS A 543 17.61 -15.27 38.37
CA LYS A 543 17.11 -15.56 39.71
C LYS A 543 16.53 -16.98 39.81
N ALA A 544 15.72 -17.40 38.83
CA ALA A 544 15.20 -18.76 38.73
C ALA A 544 16.32 -19.81 38.73
N ASN A 545 17.38 -19.58 37.94
CA ASN A 545 18.51 -20.51 37.84
C ASN A 545 19.38 -20.52 39.10
N ARG A 546 19.65 -19.35 39.71
CA ARG A 546 20.47 -19.24 40.94
C ARG A 546 19.80 -19.88 42.14
N GLU A 547 18.49 -19.65 42.29
CA GLU A 547 17.71 -20.15 43.43
C GLU A 547 17.05 -21.51 43.15
N ARG A 548 17.22 -22.07 41.93
CA ARG A 548 16.58 -23.31 41.46
C ARG A 548 15.05 -23.32 41.66
N ILE A 549 14.42 -22.18 41.42
CA ILE A 549 12.96 -22.00 41.52
C ILE A 549 12.33 -21.86 40.13
N THR A 550 11.01 -21.99 40.06
CA THR A 550 10.27 -21.78 38.82
C THR A 550 10.34 -20.32 38.37
N ARG A 551 10.15 -20.07 37.07
CA ARG A 551 10.11 -18.70 36.54
C ARG A 551 8.96 -17.89 37.14
N GLN A 552 7.87 -18.54 37.51
CA GLN A 552 6.74 -17.93 38.20
C GLN A 552 7.16 -17.43 39.59
N GLU A 553 7.74 -18.29 40.42
CA GLU A 553 8.22 -17.93 41.77
C GLU A 553 9.31 -16.84 41.73
N ALA A 554 10.18 -16.88 40.72
CA ALA A 554 11.18 -15.84 40.52
C ALA A 554 10.56 -14.47 40.21
N ILE A 555 9.46 -14.41 39.44
CA ILE A 555 8.73 -13.15 39.22
C ILE A 555 8.07 -12.68 40.52
N GLU A 556 7.44 -13.59 41.28
CA GLU A 556 6.76 -13.27 42.53
C GLU A 556 7.72 -12.63 43.55
N LYS A 557 8.86 -13.28 43.80
CA LYS A 557 9.91 -12.76 44.69
C LYS A 557 10.49 -11.42 44.24
N LEU A 558 10.51 -11.14 42.94
CA LEU A 558 11.00 -9.86 42.42
C LEU A 558 9.97 -8.74 42.62
N LEU A 559 8.69 -9.07 42.57
CA LEU A 559 7.62 -8.12 42.88
C LEU A 559 7.58 -7.80 44.38
N GLU A 560 7.68 -8.81 45.24
CA GLU A 560 7.75 -8.64 46.70
C GLU A 560 8.94 -7.76 47.12
N GLN A 561 10.12 -7.99 46.54
CA GLN A 561 11.30 -7.14 46.81
C GLN A 561 11.10 -5.68 46.38
N ARG A 562 10.30 -5.44 45.34
CA ARG A 562 9.98 -4.08 44.87
C ARG A 562 8.99 -3.40 45.81
N GLU A 563 7.97 -4.12 46.25
CA GLU A 563 6.97 -3.63 47.22
C GLU A 563 7.63 -3.29 48.56
N ASN A 564 8.52 -4.14 49.07
CA ASN A 564 9.27 -3.92 50.31
C ASN A 564 10.26 -2.74 50.23
N LYS A 565 10.85 -2.48 49.05
CA LYS A 565 11.69 -1.28 48.85
C LYS A 565 10.87 0.00 48.80
N SER A 566 9.64 -0.08 48.29
CA SER A 566 8.74 1.07 48.23
C SER A 566 8.23 1.46 49.62
N THR A 567 7.92 0.50 50.50
CA THR A 567 7.52 0.78 51.89
C THR A 567 8.64 1.41 52.71
N LEU A 568 9.87 0.88 52.61
CA LEU A 568 11.06 1.47 53.27
C LEU A 568 11.38 2.91 52.84
N LEU A 569 11.02 3.31 51.62
CA LEU A 569 11.20 4.70 51.16
C LEU A 569 10.14 5.65 51.71
N VAL A 570 8.92 5.15 51.95
CA VAL A 570 7.82 5.92 52.55
C VAL A 570 8.09 6.16 54.04
N ASP A 571 8.57 5.15 54.77
CA ASP A 571 8.91 5.28 56.20
C ASP A 571 10.10 6.24 56.44
N ASN A 572 11.06 6.30 55.52
CA ASN A 572 12.19 7.24 55.58
C ASN A 572 11.83 8.68 55.18
N LEU A 573 10.68 8.90 54.54
CA LEU A 573 10.15 10.25 54.27
C LEU A 573 9.34 10.78 55.46
N ILE A 574 8.63 9.91 56.18
CA ILE A 574 7.84 10.30 57.37
C ILE A 574 8.75 10.67 58.55
N THR A 575 9.91 10.02 58.70
CA THR A 575 10.86 10.28 59.80
C THR A 575 11.72 11.56 59.62
N LYS A 576 11.64 12.25 58.48
CA LYS A 576 12.37 13.50 58.23
C LYS A 576 11.58 14.78 58.54
N ASP A 577 10.28 14.67 58.82
CA ASP A 577 9.42 15.81 59.15
C ASP A 577 9.21 16.01 60.67
N GLU A 578 9.85 15.19 61.53
CA GLU A 578 9.79 15.30 63.00
C GLU A 578 11.16 15.57 63.67
N GLY A 579 12.08 16.26 62.97
CA GLY A 579 13.40 16.63 63.49
C GLY A 579 13.61 18.13 63.64
#